data_AF-A0A3D1YMH2-F1
#
_entry.id   AF-A0A3D1YMH2-F1
#
_cell.length_a   1.000
_cell.length_b   1.000
_cell.length_c   1.000
_cell.angle_alpha   90.00
_cell.angle_beta   90.00
_cell.angle_gamma   90.00
#
_symmetry.space_group_name_H-M   'P 1'
#
loop_
_entity.id
_entity.type
_entity.pdbx_description
1 polymer ?
#
loop_
_entity_poly.entity_id
_entity_poly.type
_entity_poly.pdbx_seq_one_letter_code
_entity_poly.pdbx_strand_id
1 'polypeptide(L)'
;LFRLQQAGKTNELMQIFSDFLKSFEAPDYRDYNVPLWRSRCSNSGCTDELLEQPAVQPTLTTRLTKEAVQFINAQGDEPFFLYLPYTMPHLPIFADTPFQGKSLAGPYGDTIEEIDWSVGEIIKALKARGVSDNTLVFFSSDNGPWQSASTEFAGSAGPFKGSKQEVYEGGVRVPTVFWWPGRITPKVTADIGSVLDLFATISAITGIDGSTAIDGFDLSNALFTGGASPRDEVALYRKGELRAYRKGDYKLHLFDRAEGGEPLETPELYNLKRDLAERDNLATSQSDTLMALQAAVAKHQAAMERKPPLFDQRFLELIHNDRVSEQ
;
A
#
# COMPACT_ATOMS: atom_id res chain seq x y z
N LEU A 1 22.90 2.33 -13.00
CA LEU A 1 22.08 1.12 -12.75
C LEU A 1 21.66 0.43 -14.05
N PHE A 2 20.82 1.05 -14.89
CA PHE A 2 20.31 0.41 -16.13
C PHE A 2 21.41 -0.18 -17.06
N ARG A 3 22.48 0.57 -17.34
CA ARG A 3 23.60 0.07 -18.16
C ARG A 3 24.31 -1.14 -17.54
N LEU A 4 24.38 -1.22 -16.21
CA LEU A 4 24.96 -2.38 -15.51
C LEU A 4 24.02 -3.59 -15.62
N GLN A 5 22.71 -3.37 -15.52
CA GLN A 5 21.70 -4.41 -15.71
C GLN A 5 21.75 -4.99 -17.13
N GLN A 6 21.83 -4.15 -18.16
CA GLN A 6 21.98 -4.61 -19.55
C GLN A 6 23.28 -5.37 -19.79
N ALA A 7 24.36 -5.02 -19.10
CA ALA A 7 25.66 -5.67 -19.22
C ALA A 7 25.78 -6.97 -18.39
N GLY A 8 24.70 -7.43 -17.74
CA GLY A 8 24.74 -8.62 -16.88
C GLY A 8 25.66 -8.48 -15.67
N LYS A 9 25.95 -7.24 -15.25
CA LYS A 9 26.88 -6.89 -14.17
C LYS A 9 26.24 -7.06 -12.79
N THR A 10 25.78 -8.27 -12.51
CA THR A 10 24.97 -8.59 -11.32
C THR A 10 25.73 -8.33 -10.02
N ASN A 11 27.03 -8.63 -9.95
CA ASN A 11 27.83 -8.39 -8.76
C ASN A 11 27.98 -6.89 -8.46
N GLU A 12 28.25 -6.06 -9.48
CA GLU A 12 28.32 -4.61 -9.27
C GLU A 12 26.97 -4.02 -8.88
N LEU A 13 25.86 -4.53 -9.43
CA LEU A 13 24.51 -4.11 -9.02
C LEU A 13 24.22 -4.46 -7.56
N MET A 14 24.57 -5.67 -7.13
CA MET A 14 24.39 -6.11 -5.74
C MET A 14 25.23 -5.28 -4.78
N GLN A 15 26.46 -4.94 -5.16
CA GLN A 15 27.33 -4.07 -4.34
C GLN A 15 26.74 -2.66 -4.21
N ILE A 16 26.31 -2.05 -5.32
CA ILE A 16 25.66 -0.73 -5.29
C ILE A 16 24.40 -0.76 -4.42
N PHE A 17 23.59 -1.81 -4.53
CA PHE A 17 22.39 -1.97 -3.71
C PHE A 17 22.72 -2.12 -2.23
N SER A 18 23.76 -2.90 -1.90
CA SER A 18 24.26 -3.05 -0.52
C SER A 18 24.74 -1.73 0.06
N ASP A 19 25.54 -0.97 -0.69
CA ASP A 19 26.04 0.34 -0.25
C ASP A 19 24.90 1.36 -0.11
N PHE A 20 23.91 1.29 -1.00
CA PHE A 20 22.68 2.08 -0.89
C PHE A 20 21.90 1.76 0.40
N LEU A 21 21.73 0.47 0.75
CA LEU A 21 21.06 0.10 1.99
C LEU A 21 21.82 0.59 3.24
N LYS A 22 23.16 0.50 3.24
CA LYS A 22 23.98 1.04 4.35
C LYS A 22 23.84 2.54 4.51
N SER A 23 23.62 3.28 3.42
CA SER A 23 23.40 4.73 3.48
C SER A 23 22.15 5.12 4.28
N PHE A 24 21.25 4.16 4.54
CA PHE A 24 20.06 4.37 5.36
C PHE A 24 20.23 4.12 6.86
N GLU A 25 21.38 3.63 7.31
CA GLU A 25 21.61 3.38 8.75
C GLU A 25 21.84 4.67 9.55
N ALA A 26 22.34 5.72 8.90
CA ALA A 26 22.52 7.05 9.47
C ALA A 26 22.17 8.12 8.43
N PRO A 27 20.89 8.21 8.03
CA PRO A 27 20.52 9.02 6.88
C PRO A 27 20.62 10.51 7.23
N ASP A 28 21.14 11.31 6.30
CA ASP A 28 21.09 12.76 6.34
C ASP A 28 20.12 13.24 5.26
N TYR A 29 19.06 13.95 5.65
CA TYR A 29 18.06 14.42 4.68
C TYR A 29 18.66 15.35 3.61
N ARG A 30 19.80 15.99 3.91
CA ARG A 30 20.51 16.88 2.99
C ARG A 30 21.11 16.16 1.79
N ASP A 31 21.36 14.85 1.90
CA ASP A 31 21.96 14.05 0.84
C ASP A 31 21.00 13.80 -0.34
N TYR A 32 19.69 13.93 -0.12
CA TYR A 32 18.67 13.60 -1.12
C TYR A 32 18.21 14.79 -1.97
N ASN A 33 18.47 16.02 -1.52
CA ASN A 33 18.09 17.26 -2.21
C ASN A 33 16.61 17.29 -2.71
N VAL A 34 15.69 16.66 -1.98
CA VAL A 34 14.28 16.50 -2.37
C VAL A 34 13.53 17.82 -2.21
N PRO A 35 12.79 18.30 -3.23
CA PRO A 35 11.95 19.48 -3.08
C PRO A 35 10.63 19.15 -2.39
N LEU A 36 10.16 20.05 -1.53
CA LEU A 36 8.82 20.02 -0.96
C LEU A 36 7.96 21.08 -1.63
N TRP A 37 6.92 20.63 -2.32
CA TRP A 37 5.96 21.48 -3.01
C TRP A 37 4.64 21.52 -2.27
N ARG A 38 3.96 22.68 -2.36
CA ARG A 38 2.54 22.80 -2.07
C ARG A 38 1.79 23.07 -3.36
N SER A 39 0.90 22.15 -3.70
CA SER A 39 -0.01 22.32 -4.82
C SER A 39 -1.38 22.74 -4.32
N ARG A 40 -1.97 23.77 -4.93
CA ARG A 40 -3.36 24.17 -4.69
C ARG A 40 -4.13 24.07 -6.00
N CYS A 41 -5.14 23.21 -6.04
CA CYS A 41 -5.93 22.96 -7.23
C CYS A 41 -7.35 23.50 -7.07
N SER A 42 -7.90 24.03 -8.15
CA SER A 42 -9.31 24.39 -8.31
C SER A 42 -9.81 23.93 -9.69
N ASN A 43 -11.07 24.21 -10.00
CA ASN A 43 -11.64 23.92 -11.32
C ASN A 43 -10.92 24.65 -12.47
N SER A 44 -10.12 25.69 -12.19
CA SER A 44 -9.36 26.42 -13.20
C SER A 44 -7.90 25.96 -13.33
N GLY A 45 -7.48 24.92 -12.60
CA GLY A 45 -6.12 24.36 -12.64
C GLY A 45 -5.43 24.32 -11.28
N CYS A 46 -4.14 24.00 -11.28
CA CYS A 46 -3.31 23.89 -10.08
C CYS A 46 -2.18 24.92 -10.10
N THR A 47 -1.86 25.46 -8.92
CA THR A 47 -0.67 26.29 -8.69
C THR A 47 0.28 25.57 -7.75
N ASP A 48 1.55 25.47 -8.15
CA ASP A 48 2.60 24.83 -7.36
C ASP A 48 3.53 25.89 -6.74
N GLU A 49 3.79 25.75 -5.45
CA GLU A 49 4.69 26.58 -4.66
C GLU A 49 5.82 25.72 -4.10
N LEU A 50 7.07 26.04 -4.43
CA LEU A 50 8.23 25.41 -3.80
C LEU A 50 8.38 25.97 -2.39
N LEU A 51 8.13 25.15 -1.36
CA LEU A 51 8.25 25.58 0.03
C LEU A 51 9.68 25.47 0.54
N GLU A 52 10.37 24.39 0.19
CA GLU A 52 11.65 24.01 0.82
C GLU A 52 12.43 23.02 -0.06
N GLN A 53 13.76 23.19 -0.16
CA GLN A 53 14.67 22.22 -0.78
C GLN A 53 16.09 22.39 -0.21
N PRO A 54 16.74 21.34 0.34
CA PRO A 54 16.17 20.02 0.63
C PRO A 54 15.06 20.10 1.67
N ALA A 55 13.99 19.32 1.46
CA ALA A 55 12.95 19.11 2.44
C ALA A 55 13.55 18.54 3.74
N VAL A 56 13.19 19.11 4.89
CA VAL A 56 13.60 18.58 6.20
C VAL A 56 12.77 17.33 6.50
N GLN A 57 13.17 16.20 5.90
CA GLN A 57 12.43 14.94 5.92
C GLN A 57 11.99 14.45 7.31
N PRO A 58 12.80 14.59 8.39
CA PRO A 58 12.37 14.26 9.75
C PRO A 58 11.10 14.96 10.22
N THR A 59 10.75 16.11 9.66
CA THR A 59 9.56 16.87 10.06
C THR A 59 8.32 16.55 9.24
N LEU A 60 8.43 15.73 8.19
CA LEU A 60 7.36 15.57 7.19
C LEU A 60 6.10 14.95 7.77
N THR A 61 6.20 13.89 8.59
CA THR A 61 5.04 13.26 9.22
C THR A 61 4.28 14.29 10.07
N THR A 62 4.96 14.96 11.00
CA THR A 62 4.38 16.04 11.80
C THR A 62 3.80 17.20 10.96
N ARG A 63 4.48 17.63 9.88
CA ARG A 63 3.99 18.72 9.01
C ARG A 63 2.72 18.32 8.25
N LEU A 64 2.69 17.13 7.67
CA LEU A 64 1.52 16.59 6.98
C LEU A 64 0.33 16.43 7.94
N THR A 65 0.58 15.98 9.17
CA THR A 65 -0.44 15.92 10.23
C THR A 65 -0.99 17.30 10.59
N LYS A 66 -0.12 18.32 10.71
CA LYS A 66 -0.56 19.70 10.97
C LYS A 66 -1.42 20.24 9.84
N GLU A 67 -1.05 20.00 8.58
CA GLU A 67 -1.86 20.38 7.41
C GLU A 67 -3.21 19.66 7.41
N ALA A 68 -3.25 18.37 7.73
CA ALA A 68 -4.50 17.61 7.87
C ALA A 68 -5.42 18.17 8.97
N VAL A 69 -4.87 18.49 10.15
CA VAL A 69 -5.64 19.09 11.26
C VAL A 69 -6.13 20.49 10.88
N GLN A 70 -5.29 21.30 10.23
CA GLN A 70 -5.69 22.62 9.73
C GLN A 70 -6.81 22.50 8.69
N PHE A 71 -6.69 21.57 7.75
CA PHE A 71 -7.72 21.28 6.76
C PHE A 71 -9.03 20.92 7.43
N ILE A 72 -9.04 19.99 8.39
CA ILE A 72 -10.23 19.56 9.13
C ILE A 72 -10.88 20.75 9.86
N ASN A 73 -10.09 21.58 10.54
CA ASN A 73 -10.59 22.73 11.29
C ASN A 73 -11.12 23.86 10.39
N ALA A 74 -10.63 23.96 9.15
CA ALA A 74 -11.02 24.99 8.20
C ALA A 74 -12.29 24.65 7.40
N GLN A 75 -12.77 23.40 7.40
CA GLN A 75 -13.98 23.05 6.65
C GLN A 75 -15.22 23.65 7.33
N GLY A 76 -16.14 24.15 6.50
CA GLY A 76 -17.50 24.52 6.90
C GLY A 76 -18.42 23.30 7.01
N ASP A 77 -19.71 23.45 6.77
CA ASP A 77 -20.69 22.35 6.88
C ASP A 77 -20.67 21.38 5.67
N GLU A 78 -19.88 21.69 4.64
CA GLU A 78 -19.74 20.87 3.44
C GLU A 78 -18.99 19.56 3.71
N PRO A 79 -19.35 18.45 3.03
CA PRO A 79 -18.60 17.21 3.08
C PRO A 79 -17.16 17.41 2.61
N PHE A 80 -16.22 16.72 3.26
CA PHE A 80 -14.81 16.75 2.87
C PHE A 80 -14.24 15.35 2.65
N PHE A 81 -13.22 15.27 1.81
CA PHE A 81 -12.40 14.08 1.62
C PHE A 81 -10.94 14.44 1.88
N LEU A 82 -10.28 13.68 2.75
CA LEU A 82 -8.87 13.83 3.07
C LEU A 82 -8.15 12.51 2.79
N TYR A 83 -7.23 12.55 1.84
CA TYR A 83 -6.26 11.48 1.61
C TYR A 83 -4.90 11.92 2.11
N LEU A 84 -4.36 11.19 3.10
CA LEU A 84 -3.12 11.54 3.79
C LEU A 84 -2.10 10.39 3.72
N PRO A 85 -1.38 10.25 2.60
CA PRO A 85 -0.31 9.28 2.48
C PRO A 85 0.97 9.83 3.14
N TYR A 86 1.27 9.36 4.35
CA TYR A 86 2.57 9.65 4.96
C TYR A 86 3.71 9.06 4.11
N THR A 87 4.83 9.78 4.06
CA THR A 87 6.05 9.29 3.40
C THR A 87 6.76 8.22 4.25
N MET A 88 6.63 8.33 5.58
CA MET A 88 7.10 7.32 6.52
C MET A 88 6.09 6.16 6.61
N PRO A 89 6.56 4.92 6.87
CA PRO A 89 7.90 4.54 7.29
C PRO A 89 8.79 4.05 6.11
N HIS A 90 8.67 4.64 4.91
CA HIS A 90 9.53 4.27 3.80
C HIS A 90 10.97 4.75 4.04
N LEU A 91 11.96 3.94 3.65
CA LEU A 91 13.38 4.31 3.69
C LEU A 91 13.69 5.53 2.78
N PRO A 92 14.63 6.41 3.15
CA PRO A 92 15.33 6.49 4.44
C PRO A 92 14.36 6.79 5.60
N ILE A 93 14.55 6.12 6.73
CA ILE A 93 13.71 6.31 7.92
C ILE A 93 14.08 7.63 8.59
N PHE A 94 13.09 8.50 8.81
CA PHE A 94 13.22 9.69 9.63
C PHE A 94 12.02 9.87 10.54
N ALA A 95 12.26 10.30 11.78
CA ALA A 95 11.23 10.72 12.73
C ALA A 95 11.55 12.12 13.25
N ASP A 96 10.54 12.88 13.67
CA ASP A 96 10.74 14.20 14.28
C ASP A 96 11.46 14.05 15.64
N THR A 97 12.16 15.10 16.06
CA THR A 97 13.01 15.13 17.26
C THR A 97 12.32 14.61 18.54
N PRO A 98 11.02 14.87 18.79
CA PRO A 98 10.33 14.31 19.96
C PRO A 98 10.26 12.78 20.00
N PHE A 99 10.28 12.13 18.84
CA PHE A 99 10.09 10.69 18.67
C PHE A 99 11.41 9.91 18.53
N GLN A 100 12.51 10.58 18.19
CA GLN A 100 13.81 9.94 18.01
C GLN A 100 14.31 9.26 19.31
N GLY A 101 14.71 7.98 19.18
CA GLY A 101 15.25 7.16 20.25
C GLY A 101 14.26 6.83 21.36
N LYS A 102 12.95 6.83 21.06
CA LYS A 102 11.89 6.55 22.04
C LYS A 102 11.42 5.11 21.96
N SER A 103 11.35 4.57 20.75
CA SER A 103 10.80 3.25 20.53
C SER A 103 11.80 2.15 20.83
N LEU A 104 11.30 1.07 21.44
CA LEU A 104 12.07 -0.16 21.62
C LEU A 104 12.34 -0.90 20.30
N ALA A 105 11.63 -0.54 19.22
CA ALA A 105 11.82 -1.10 17.89
C ALA A 105 12.79 -0.26 17.02
N GLY A 106 13.62 0.58 17.64
CA GLY A 106 14.63 1.38 16.96
C GLY A 106 14.03 2.50 16.09
N PRO A 107 14.79 3.03 15.13
CA PRO A 107 14.36 4.14 14.27
C PRO A 107 13.07 3.86 13.50
N TYR A 108 12.85 2.63 13.02
CA TYR A 108 11.57 2.26 12.41
C TYR A 108 10.43 2.44 13.41
N GLY A 109 10.60 1.95 14.64
CA GLY A 109 9.64 2.14 15.73
C GLY A 109 9.33 3.60 16.03
N ASP A 110 10.34 4.48 16.04
CA ASP A 110 10.14 5.92 16.25
C ASP A 110 9.18 6.52 15.21
N THR A 111 9.29 6.10 13.94
CA THR A 111 8.36 6.55 12.88
C THR A 111 6.95 6.00 13.06
N ILE A 112 6.81 4.77 13.54
CA ILE A 112 5.50 4.19 13.82
C ILE A 112 4.83 4.91 14.99
N GLU A 113 5.58 5.26 16.05
CA GLU A 113 5.07 6.04 17.18
C GLU A 113 4.66 7.47 16.76
N GLU A 114 5.41 8.09 15.83
CA GLU A 114 5.02 9.38 15.26
C GLU A 114 3.74 9.30 14.41
N ILE A 115 3.57 8.23 13.62
CA ILE A 115 2.35 7.99 12.85
C ILE A 115 1.15 7.73 13.79
N ASP A 116 1.34 6.94 14.85
CA ASP A 116 0.28 6.68 15.85
C ASP A 116 -0.16 7.98 16.54
N TRP A 117 0.81 8.79 17.01
CA TRP A 117 0.54 10.12 17.54
C TRP A 117 -0.24 10.98 16.53
N SER A 118 0.17 10.94 15.27
CA SER A 118 -0.43 11.72 14.20
C SER A 118 -1.90 11.35 13.94
N VAL A 119 -2.21 10.06 13.89
CA VAL A 119 -3.60 9.56 13.82
C VAL A 119 -4.38 10.06 15.04
N GLY A 120 -3.77 10.02 16.23
CA GLY A 120 -4.35 10.58 17.45
C GLY A 120 -4.73 12.06 17.34
N GLU A 121 -3.87 12.91 16.77
CA GLU A 121 -4.16 14.33 16.55
C GLU A 121 -5.31 14.54 15.55
N ILE A 122 -5.38 13.75 14.48
CA ILE A 122 -6.49 13.80 13.52
C ILE A 122 -7.82 13.44 14.19
N ILE A 123 -7.84 12.36 14.99
CA ILE A 123 -9.04 11.96 15.72
C ILE A 123 -9.44 13.02 16.75
N LYS A 124 -8.48 13.66 17.44
CA LYS A 124 -8.76 14.78 18.34
C LYS A 124 -9.39 15.96 17.61
N ALA A 125 -8.88 16.33 16.43
CA ALA A 125 -9.43 17.42 15.63
C ALA A 125 -10.88 17.15 15.19
N LEU A 126 -11.17 15.93 14.71
CA LEU A 126 -12.54 15.52 14.33
C LEU A 126 -13.51 15.60 15.52
N LYS A 127 -13.08 15.16 16.70
CA LYS A 127 -13.88 15.22 17.93
C LYS A 127 -14.08 16.65 18.42
N ALA A 128 -13.03 17.46 18.44
CA ALA A 128 -13.10 18.86 18.87
C ALA A 128 -14.05 19.69 18.00
N ARG A 129 -14.10 19.38 16.69
CA ARG A 129 -15.02 19.99 15.75
C ARG A 129 -16.45 19.41 15.82
N GLY A 130 -16.66 18.29 16.50
CA GLY A 130 -17.97 17.67 16.66
C GLY A 130 -18.49 16.97 15.39
N VAL A 131 -17.59 16.55 14.48
CA VAL A 131 -17.96 15.87 13.22
C VAL A 131 -17.58 14.38 13.21
N SER A 132 -17.04 13.88 14.31
CA SER A 132 -16.53 12.50 14.40
C SER A 132 -17.60 11.43 14.14
N ASP A 133 -18.85 11.67 14.53
CA ASP A 133 -19.97 10.75 14.33
C ASP A 133 -20.52 10.75 12.89
N ASN A 134 -20.05 11.68 12.05
CA ASN A 134 -20.35 11.75 10.62
C ASN A 134 -19.07 11.68 9.75
N THR A 135 -18.00 11.06 10.26
CA THR A 135 -16.75 10.87 9.52
C THR A 135 -16.34 9.40 9.53
N LEU A 136 -16.17 8.81 8.34
CA LEU A 136 -15.48 7.55 8.16
C LEU A 136 -13.97 7.78 8.13
N VAL A 137 -13.24 7.18 9.05
CA VAL A 137 -11.77 7.11 9.01
C VAL A 137 -11.35 5.70 8.61
N PHE A 138 -10.53 5.61 7.56
CA PHE A 138 -9.88 4.39 7.10
C PHE A 138 -8.37 4.53 7.27
N PHE A 139 -7.75 3.59 7.97
CA PHE A 139 -6.31 3.51 8.14
C PHE A 139 -5.80 2.19 7.58
N SER A 140 -4.77 2.23 6.73
CA SER A 140 -4.12 1.05 6.15
C SER A 140 -2.70 1.35 5.67
N SER A 141 -1.99 0.31 5.26
CA SER A 141 -0.72 0.40 4.51
C SER A 141 -0.96 0.12 3.01
N ASP A 142 -0.03 0.57 2.15
CA ASP A 142 -0.04 0.35 0.70
C ASP A 142 0.51 -1.04 0.31
N ASN A 143 1.40 -1.60 1.12
CA ASN A 143 1.94 -2.96 1.02
C ASN A 143 2.48 -3.45 2.37
N GLY A 144 2.90 -4.72 2.40
CA GLY A 144 3.61 -5.31 3.54
C GLY A 144 4.98 -4.67 3.78
N PRO A 145 5.60 -4.93 4.94
CA PRO A 145 6.84 -4.26 5.33
C PRO A 145 8.01 -4.70 4.46
N TRP A 146 8.95 -3.79 4.27
CA TRP A 146 10.29 -4.12 3.77
C TRP A 146 11.06 -4.84 4.88
N GLN A 147 11.71 -5.98 4.59
CA GLN A 147 12.48 -6.76 5.59
C GLN A 147 13.99 -6.86 5.27
N SER A 148 14.42 -6.46 4.08
CA SER A 148 15.80 -6.68 3.61
C SER A 148 16.81 -5.61 4.05
N ALA A 149 16.40 -4.56 4.75
CA ALA A 149 17.29 -3.48 5.19
C ALA A 149 18.01 -3.79 6.52
N SER A 150 17.27 -4.06 7.60
CA SER A 150 17.79 -4.34 8.96
C SER A 150 16.60 -4.51 9.92
N THR A 151 16.77 -5.19 11.07
CA THR A 151 15.71 -5.28 12.09
C THR A 151 15.34 -3.95 12.74
N GLU A 152 16.21 -2.93 12.67
CA GLU A 152 15.98 -1.60 13.25
C GLU A 152 15.36 -0.60 12.25
N PHE A 153 15.48 -0.90 10.94
CA PHE A 153 15.02 -0.07 9.83
C PHE A 153 13.92 -0.74 8.99
N ALA A 154 13.31 -1.79 9.54
CA ALA A 154 12.29 -2.60 8.87
C ALA A 154 11.08 -2.84 9.78
N GLY A 155 9.92 -3.00 9.15
CA GLY A 155 8.72 -3.47 9.83
C GLY A 155 8.66 -5.00 9.95
N SER A 156 7.63 -5.47 10.64
CA SER A 156 7.37 -6.91 10.82
C SER A 156 6.12 -7.35 10.09
N ALA A 157 6.21 -8.45 9.33
CA ALA A 157 5.04 -9.11 8.74
C ALA A 157 4.32 -10.03 9.76
N GLY A 158 4.76 -10.04 11.03
CA GLY A 158 4.20 -10.91 12.06
C GLY A 158 4.30 -12.39 11.67
N PRO A 159 3.19 -13.15 11.71
CA PRO A 159 3.21 -14.58 11.41
C PRO A 159 3.25 -14.90 9.90
N PHE A 160 3.13 -13.88 9.03
CA PHE A 160 2.96 -14.07 7.60
C PHE A 160 4.30 -14.28 6.88
N LYS A 161 4.29 -15.07 5.81
CA LYS A 161 5.47 -15.30 4.95
C LYS A 161 5.66 -14.16 3.95
N GLY A 162 6.92 -13.85 3.64
CA GLY A 162 7.27 -12.85 2.65
C GLY A 162 7.22 -11.41 3.18
N SER A 163 7.47 -10.47 2.27
CA SER A 163 7.64 -9.05 2.57
C SER A 163 7.30 -8.19 1.35
N LYS A 164 7.47 -6.87 1.42
CA LYS A 164 7.36 -5.95 0.28
C LYS A 164 8.02 -6.54 -0.97
N GLN A 165 7.38 -6.40 -2.12
CA GLN A 165 7.73 -7.03 -3.41
C GLN A 165 7.32 -8.50 -3.59
N GLU A 166 6.77 -9.18 -2.59
CA GLU A 166 6.29 -10.56 -2.71
C GLU A 166 4.75 -10.64 -2.68
N VAL A 167 4.17 -11.70 -3.26
CA VAL A 167 2.71 -11.96 -3.20
C VAL A 167 2.30 -12.95 -2.10
N TYR A 168 3.25 -13.40 -1.27
CA TYR A 168 2.95 -14.08 0.00
C TYR A 168 2.24 -13.13 0.96
N GLU A 169 1.54 -13.66 1.97
CA GLU A 169 0.67 -12.87 2.86
C GLU A 169 1.40 -11.68 3.50
N GLY A 170 2.67 -11.84 3.86
CA GLY A 170 3.48 -10.79 4.47
C GLY A 170 3.85 -9.64 3.53
N GLY A 171 3.68 -9.80 2.21
CA GLY A 171 3.88 -8.74 1.23
C GLY A 171 2.61 -7.97 0.86
N VAL A 172 1.43 -8.58 1.04
CA VAL A 172 0.15 -8.04 0.53
C VAL A 172 -0.92 -7.84 1.60
N ARG A 173 -0.82 -8.53 2.73
CA ARG A 173 -1.75 -8.36 3.85
C ARG A 173 -1.26 -7.23 4.73
N VAL A 174 -2.11 -6.23 4.93
CA VAL A 174 -1.79 -4.99 5.62
C VAL A 174 -2.71 -4.79 6.83
N PRO A 175 -2.27 -4.02 7.86
CA PRO A 175 -3.18 -3.59 8.90
C PRO A 175 -4.29 -2.74 8.29
N THR A 176 -5.53 -2.91 8.77
CA THR A 176 -6.67 -2.15 8.28
C THR A 176 -7.64 -1.87 9.41
N VAL A 177 -8.01 -0.60 9.59
CA VAL A 177 -8.99 -0.14 10.57
C VAL A 177 -10.00 0.76 9.90
N PHE A 178 -11.29 0.46 10.10
CA PHE A 178 -12.40 1.36 9.80
C PHE A 178 -12.96 1.89 11.11
N TRP A 179 -13.10 3.20 11.22
CA TRP A 179 -13.59 3.88 12.41
C TRP A 179 -14.68 4.88 12.02
N TRP A 180 -15.88 4.71 12.58
CA TRP A 180 -17.00 5.64 12.44
C TRP A 180 -17.93 5.51 13.65
N PRO A 181 -17.72 6.32 14.71
CA PRO A 181 -18.53 6.30 15.92
C PRO A 181 -20.02 6.44 15.62
N GLY A 182 -20.85 5.60 16.25
CA GLY A 182 -22.31 5.60 16.06
C GLY A 182 -22.80 4.93 14.77
N ARG A 183 -21.91 4.59 13.83
CA ARG A 183 -22.25 3.88 12.58
C ARG A 183 -21.64 2.48 12.49
N ILE A 184 -20.38 2.33 12.88
CA ILE A 184 -19.69 1.03 12.90
C ILE A 184 -19.70 0.49 14.32
N THR A 185 -20.24 -0.72 14.49
CA THR A 185 -20.15 -1.45 15.76
C THR A 185 -18.74 -2.03 15.92
N PRO A 186 -18.03 -1.82 17.06
CA PRO A 186 -16.70 -2.37 17.26
C PRO A 186 -16.68 -3.89 17.09
N LYS A 187 -15.88 -4.39 16.15
CA LYS A 187 -15.64 -5.83 15.92
C LYS A 187 -14.30 -6.07 15.25
N VAL A 188 -13.83 -7.31 15.32
CA VAL A 188 -12.76 -7.83 14.46
C VAL A 188 -13.41 -8.65 13.35
N THR A 189 -13.05 -8.38 12.10
CA THR A 189 -13.51 -9.11 10.92
C THR A 189 -12.37 -9.95 10.36
N ALA A 190 -12.64 -11.22 10.06
CA ALA A 190 -11.68 -12.14 9.42
C ALA A 190 -11.93 -12.33 7.92
N ASP A 191 -13.00 -11.72 7.41
CA ASP A 191 -13.37 -11.76 5.99
C ASP A 191 -12.33 -11.07 5.11
N ILE A 192 -12.40 -11.34 3.81
CA ILE A 192 -11.49 -10.78 2.82
C ILE A 192 -11.92 -9.35 2.48
N GLY A 193 -10.95 -8.45 2.41
CA GLY A 193 -11.11 -7.09 1.89
C GLY A 193 -9.90 -6.70 1.04
N SER A 194 -10.06 -5.69 0.20
CA SER A 194 -9.02 -5.13 -0.64
C SER A 194 -9.07 -3.60 -0.61
N VAL A 195 -7.93 -2.94 -0.79
CA VAL A 195 -7.89 -1.49 -1.01
C VAL A 195 -8.73 -1.06 -2.24
N LEU A 196 -8.91 -1.98 -3.20
CA LEU A 196 -9.76 -1.79 -4.38
C LEU A 196 -11.24 -1.58 -4.01
N ASP A 197 -11.68 -2.08 -2.84
CA ASP A 197 -13.06 -1.96 -2.37
C ASP A 197 -13.40 -0.55 -1.88
N LEU A 198 -12.40 0.27 -1.55
CA LEU A 198 -12.62 1.60 -0.98
C LEU A 198 -13.39 2.50 -1.92
N PHE A 199 -13.07 2.49 -3.22
CA PHE A 199 -13.74 3.36 -4.17
C PHE A 199 -15.22 2.99 -4.34
N ALA A 200 -15.55 1.70 -4.46
CA ALA A 200 -16.94 1.23 -4.50
C ALA A 200 -17.70 1.55 -3.20
N THR A 201 -17.05 1.33 -2.05
CA THR A 201 -17.64 1.59 -0.72
C THR A 201 -17.90 3.09 -0.50
N ILE A 202 -16.92 3.95 -0.80
CA ILE A 202 -17.08 5.41 -0.71
C ILE A 202 -18.17 5.88 -1.66
N SER A 203 -18.24 5.32 -2.87
CA SER A 203 -19.27 5.66 -3.85
C SER A 203 -20.67 5.34 -3.35
N ALA A 204 -20.85 4.15 -2.77
CA ALA A 204 -22.11 3.73 -2.16
C ALA A 204 -22.52 4.62 -0.97
N ILE A 205 -21.57 4.98 -0.10
CA ILE A 205 -21.83 5.84 1.07
C ILE A 205 -22.23 7.26 0.67
N THR A 206 -21.59 7.80 -0.37
CA THR A 206 -21.76 9.20 -0.79
C THR A 206 -22.82 9.38 -1.89
N GLY A 207 -23.31 8.29 -2.48
CA GLY A 207 -24.30 8.31 -3.56
C GLY A 207 -23.75 8.79 -4.91
N ILE A 208 -22.43 8.75 -5.13
CA ILE A 208 -21.81 9.05 -6.42
C ILE A 208 -21.78 7.81 -7.32
N ASP A 209 -21.60 8.02 -8.62
CA ASP A 209 -21.48 6.92 -9.58
C ASP A 209 -20.19 6.11 -9.35
N GLY A 210 -20.37 4.86 -8.93
CA GLY A 210 -19.30 3.88 -8.75
C GLY A 210 -19.09 2.95 -9.94
N SER A 211 -19.69 3.23 -11.11
CA SER A 211 -19.60 2.36 -12.30
C SER A 211 -18.18 2.07 -12.77
N THR A 212 -17.21 2.92 -12.43
CA THR A 212 -15.79 2.76 -12.75
C THR A 212 -15.02 1.91 -11.72
N ALA A 213 -15.66 1.47 -10.63
CA ALA A 213 -15.09 0.61 -9.60
C ALA A 213 -15.04 -0.87 -10.02
N ILE A 214 -14.44 -1.16 -11.18
CA ILE A 214 -14.57 -2.47 -11.87
C ILE A 214 -14.18 -3.66 -10.98
N ASP A 215 -13.15 -3.51 -10.15
CA ASP A 215 -12.64 -4.56 -9.26
C ASP A 215 -13.07 -4.40 -7.79
N GLY A 216 -13.81 -3.34 -7.44
CA GLY A 216 -14.16 -2.97 -6.07
C GLY A 216 -15.53 -3.47 -5.66
N PHE A 217 -15.66 -3.95 -4.43
CA PHE A 217 -16.95 -4.30 -3.82
C PHE A 217 -17.38 -3.27 -2.77
N ASP A 218 -18.68 -3.05 -2.65
CA ASP A 218 -19.24 -2.21 -1.58
C ASP A 218 -19.24 -2.94 -0.24
N LEU A 219 -18.39 -2.49 0.70
CA LEU A 219 -18.28 -3.05 2.04
C LEU A 219 -19.31 -2.49 3.03
N SER A 220 -20.22 -1.61 2.63
CA SER A 220 -21.18 -0.94 3.52
C SER A 220 -21.99 -1.91 4.37
N ASN A 221 -22.44 -3.04 3.79
CA ASN A 221 -23.11 -4.09 4.56
C ASN A 221 -22.19 -4.68 5.64
N ALA A 222 -20.96 -5.03 5.29
CA ALA A 222 -20.01 -5.60 6.25
C ALA A 222 -19.63 -4.63 7.38
N LEU A 223 -19.53 -3.34 7.06
CA LEU A 223 -19.17 -2.27 7.98
C LEU A 223 -20.31 -1.85 8.91
N PHE A 224 -21.52 -1.65 8.38
CA PHE A 224 -22.61 -1.00 9.13
C PHE A 224 -23.65 -1.96 9.70
N THR A 225 -23.86 -3.13 9.09
CA THR A 225 -24.83 -4.11 9.58
C THR A 225 -24.17 -5.29 10.30
N GLY A 226 -22.84 -5.41 10.15
CA GLY A 226 -22.09 -6.54 10.67
C GLY A 226 -22.13 -7.77 9.76
N GLY A 227 -22.70 -7.66 8.55
CA GLY A 227 -22.74 -8.74 7.55
C GLY A 227 -21.35 -9.22 7.11
N ALA A 228 -21.34 -10.30 6.31
CA ALA A 228 -20.12 -10.81 5.69
C ALA A 228 -19.61 -9.84 4.61
N SER A 229 -18.30 -9.81 4.40
CA SER A 229 -17.73 -9.15 3.22
C SER A 229 -18.30 -9.75 1.94
N PRO A 230 -18.69 -8.93 0.95
CA PRO A 230 -19.06 -9.43 -0.38
C PRO A 230 -17.85 -10.00 -1.15
N ARG A 231 -16.63 -9.66 -0.75
CA ARG A 231 -15.41 -10.16 -1.39
C ARG A 231 -15.06 -11.54 -0.86
N ASP A 232 -14.99 -12.51 -1.76
CA ASP A 232 -14.53 -13.88 -1.49
C ASP A 232 -13.23 -14.23 -2.24
N GLU A 233 -12.74 -13.36 -3.13
CA GLU A 233 -11.54 -13.61 -3.93
C GLU A 233 -10.66 -12.37 -4.14
N VAL A 234 -9.36 -12.60 -4.36
CA VAL A 234 -8.34 -11.57 -4.64
C VAL A 234 -7.33 -12.12 -5.64
N ALA A 235 -7.14 -11.40 -6.75
CA ALA A 235 -6.04 -11.63 -7.69
C ALA A 235 -4.82 -10.80 -7.30
N LEU A 236 -3.64 -11.44 -7.20
CA LEU A 236 -2.41 -10.81 -6.73
C LEU A 236 -1.41 -10.73 -7.89
N TYR A 237 -1.17 -9.50 -8.35
CA TYR A 237 -0.29 -9.20 -9.47
C TYR A 237 1.08 -8.70 -9.01
N ARG A 238 2.11 -9.03 -9.78
CA ARG A 238 3.44 -8.44 -9.67
C ARG A 238 4.01 -8.19 -11.06
N LYS A 239 4.45 -6.95 -11.32
CA LYS A 239 5.05 -6.53 -12.61
C LYS A 239 4.18 -6.95 -13.82
N GLY A 240 2.85 -6.82 -13.70
CA GLY A 240 1.89 -7.16 -14.77
C GLY A 240 1.50 -8.63 -14.87
N GLU A 241 2.14 -9.52 -14.10
CA GLU A 241 1.83 -10.95 -14.10
C GLU A 241 0.98 -11.35 -12.89
N LEU A 242 -0.03 -12.19 -13.12
CA LEU A 242 -0.84 -12.78 -12.05
C LEU A 242 0.01 -13.84 -11.34
N ARG A 243 0.53 -13.52 -10.15
CA ARG A 243 1.46 -14.39 -9.43
C ARG A 243 0.78 -15.29 -8.40
N ALA A 244 -0.32 -14.82 -7.82
CA ALA A 244 -1.12 -15.61 -6.91
C ALA A 244 -2.61 -15.27 -7.00
N TYR A 245 -3.45 -16.16 -6.52
CA TYR A 245 -4.90 -15.97 -6.49
C TYR A 245 -5.47 -16.56 -5.21
N ARG A 246 -6.25 -15.78 -4.47
CA ARG A 246 -6.92 -16.23 -3.26
C ARG A 246 -8.41 -16.36 -3.52
N LYS A 247 -9.01 -17.47 -3.04
CA LYS A 247 -10.45 -17.66 -2.97
C LYS A 247 -10.84 -18.32 -1.65
N GLY A 248 -11.63 -17.62 -0.85
CA GLY A 248 -11.97 -17.98 0.52
C GLY A 248 -10.72 -18.20 1.38
N ASP A 249 -10.65 -19.37 2.01
CA ASP A 249 -9.54 -19.78 2.87
C ASP A 249 -8.31 -20.22 2.08
N TYR A 250 -8.40 -20.40 0.76
CA TYR A 250 -7.33 -20.99 -0.05
C TYR A 250 -6.62 -19.96 -0.92
N LYS A 251 -5.32 -20.14 -1.08
CA LYS A 251 -4.47 -19.32 -1.92
C LYS A 251 -3.59 -20.19 -2.81
N LEU A 252 -3.53 -19.82 -4.08
CA LEU A 252 -2.76 -20.49 -5.11
C LEU A 252 -1.59 -19.60 -5.55
N HIS A 253 -0.36 -20.09 -5.47
CA HIS A 253 0.80 -19.45 -6.07
C HIS A 253 1.12 -20.08 -7.42
N LEU A 254 1.30 -19.25 -8.44
CA LEU A 254 1.44 -19.66 -9.83
C LEU A 254 2.89 -19.60 -10.33
N PHE A 255 3.79 -18.99 -9.58
CA PHE A 255 5.18 -18.76 -9.95
C PHE A 255 6.10 -19.07 -8.79
N ASP A 256 7.36 -19.35 -9.09
CA ASP A 256 8.38 -19.46 -8.06
C ASP A 256 8.57 -18.12 -7.30
N ARG A 257 9.06 -18.23 -6.06
CA ARG A 257 9.24 -17.08 -5.15
C ARG A 257 10.31 -16.10 -5.62
N ALA A 258 11.31 -16.55 -6.38
CA ALA A 258 12.47 -15.74 -6.69
C ALA A 258 12.08 -14.48 -7.48
N GLU A 259 12.87 -13.43 -7.36
CA GLU A 259 12.64 -12.26 -8.19
C GLU A 259 12.87 -12.61 -9.67
N GLY A 260 11.81 -12.46 -10.47
CA GLY A 260 11.86 -12.88 -11.87
C GLY A 260 11.54 -14.36 -12.07
N GLY A 261 11.02 -15.02 -11.04
CA GLY A 261 10.64 -16.42 -11.05
C GLY A 261 9.75 -16.82 -12.22
N GLU A 262 9.93 -18.06 -12.65
CA GLU A 262 9.18 -18.70 -13.75
C GLU A 262 7.85 -19.26 -13.26
N PRO A 263 6.87 -19.47 -14.16
CA PRO A 263 5.65 -20.19 -13.83
C PRO A 263 5.94 -21.58 -13.28
N LEU A 264 5.20 -21.98 -12.24
CA LEU A 264 5.29 -23.33 -11.67
C LEU A 264 4.59 -24.33 -12.59
N GLU A 265 5.20 -25.50 -12.81
CA GLU A 265 4.56 -26.62 -13.51
C GLU A 265 3.30 -27.08 -12.77
N THR A 266 3.38 -27.17 -11.44
CA THR A 266 2.23 -27.38 -10.56
C THR A 266 2.15 -26.23 -9.55
N PRO A 267 1.08 -25.42 -9.56
CA PRO A 267 0.87 -24.35 -8.59
C PRO A 267 0.92 -24.83 -7.13
N GLU A 268 1.40 -23.99 -6.22
CA GLU A 268 1.37 -24.28 -4.77
C GLU A 268 0.02 -23.87 -4.18
N LEU A 269 -0.57 -24.73 -3.36
CA LEU A 269 -1.87 -24.48 -2.73
C LEU A 269 -1.73 -24.40 -1.20
N TYR A 270 -2.18 -23.31 -0.60
CA TYR A 270 -2.14 -23.10 0.85
C TYR A 270 -3.54 -22.83 1.41
N ASN A 271 -3.81 -23.28 2.64
CA ASN A 271 -5.02 -22.95 3.39
C ASN A 271 -4.68 -21.92 4.48
N LEU A 272 -5.01 -20.66 4.22
CA LEU A 272 -4.69 -19.52 5.08
C LEU A 272 -5.44 -19.50 6.41
N LYS A 273 -6.55 -20.25 6.54
CA LYS A 273 -7.25 -20.37 7.81
C LYS A 273 -6.49 -21.23 8.82
N ARG A 274 -5.66 -22.16 8.34
CA ARG A 274 -4.86 -23.08 9.17
C ARG A 274 -3.36 -22.78 9.12
N ASP A 275 -2.89 -22.14 8.05
CA ASP A 275 -1.49 -21.88 7.80
C ASP A 275 -1.29 -20.45 7.24
N LEU A 276 -1.22 -19.48 8.15
CA LEU A 276 -0.95 -18.07 7.81
C LEU A 276 0.46 -17.86 7.24
N ALA A 277 1.37 -18.81 7.45
CA ALA A 277 2.76 -18.71 7.05
C ALA A 277 3.06 -19.43 5.73
N GLU A 278 2.05 -19.96 5.03
CA GLU A 278 2.19 -20.58 3.70
C GLU A 278 3.36 -21.57 3.64
N ARG A 279 3.36 -22.51 4.59
CA ARG A 279 4.38 -23.55 4.83
C ARG A 279 3.96 -24.90 4.26
N ASP A 280 2.68 -25.28 4.41
CA ASP A 280 2.18 -26.59 4.04
C ASP A 280 1.52 -26.55 2.66
N ASN A 281 2.26 -27.00 1.63
CA ASN A 281 1.75 -27.05 0.26
C ASN A 281 0.81 -28.27 0.08
N LEU A 282 -0.47 -27.99 -0.14
CA LEU A 282 -1.56 -28.95 -0.24
C LEU A 282 -1.88 -29.37 -1.68
N ALA A 283 -1.11 -28.94 -2.68
CA ALA A 283 -1.43 -29.16 -4.10
C ALA A 283 -1.61 -30.65 -4.44
N THR A 284 -0.79 -31.53 -3.85
CA THR A 284 -0.86 -32.98 -4.07
C THR A 284 -1.93 -33.68 -3.22
N SER A 285 -2.25 -33.16 -2.04
CA SER A 285 -3.18 -33.78 -1.09
C SER A 285 -4.63 -33.30 -1.25
N GLN A 286 -4.87 -32.18 -1.94
CA GLN A 286 -6.19 -31.60 -2.20
C GLN A 286 -6.37 -31.24 -3.68
N SER A 287 -6.28 -32.23 -4.57
CA SER A 287 -6.39 -32.04 -6.03
C SER A 287 -7.70 -31.38 -6.46
N ASP A 288 -8.83 -31.71 -5.83
CA ASP A 288 -10.13 -31.12 -6.19
C ASP A 288 -10.17 -29.61 -5.89
N THR A 289 -9.60 -29.20 -4.75
CA THR A 289 -9.49 -27.79 -4.37
C THR A 289 -8.52 -27.04 -5.29
N LEU A 290 -7.40 -27.68 -5.65
CA LEU A 290 -6.44 -27.14 -6.62
C LEU A 290 -7.12 -26.86 -7.96
N MET A 291 -7.84 -27.85 -8.51
CA MET A 291 -8.56 -27.71 -9.78
C MET A 291 -9.62 -26.61 -9.72
N ALA A 292 -10.35 -26.48 -8.60
CA ALA A 292 -11.34 -25.43 -8.41
C ALA A 292 -10.71 -24.02 -8.42
N LEU A 293 -9.56 -23.82 -7.76
CA LEU A 293 -8.87 -22.53 -7.78
C LEU A 293 -8.23 -22.24 -9.14
N GLN A 294 -7.69 -23.24 -9.84
CA GLN A 294 -7.22 -23.08 -11.22
C GLN A 294 -8.35 -22.64 -12.17
N ALA A 295 -9.55 -23.21 -12.02
CA ALA A 295 -10.72 -22.77 -12.78
C ALA A 295 -11.12 -21.31 -12.46
N ALA A 296 -11.04 -20.90 -11.20
CA ALA A 296 -11.26 -19.50 -10.81
C ALA A 296 -10.22 -18.54 -11.42
N VAL A 297 -8.94 -18.93 -11.42
CA VAL A 297 -7.86 -18.20 -12.10
C VAL A 297 -8.15 -18.04 -13.58
N ALA A 298 -8.51 -19.13 -14.27
CA ALA A 298 -8.82 -19.10 -15.70
C ALA A 298 -10.02 -18.19 -16.00
N LYS A 299 -11.07 -18.22 -15.16
CA LYS A 299 -12.22 -17.32 -15.27
C LYS A 299 -11.81 -15.85 -15.13
N HIS A 300 -10.98 -15.54 -14.13
CA HIS A 300 -10.47 -14.18 -13.90
C HIS A 300 -9.65 -13.68 -15.10
N GLN A 301 -8.73 -14.50 -15.60
CA GLN A 301 -7.90 -14.14 -16.74
C GLN A 301 -8.73 -13.92 -18.03
N ALA A 302 -9.76 -14.75 -18.25
CA ALA A 302 -10.63 -14.61 -19.41
C ALA A 302 -11.51 -13.34 -19.37
N ALA A 303 -11.82 -12.84 -18.17
CA ALA A 303 -12.60 -11.62 -17.99
C ALA A 303 -11.75 -10.33 -17.98
N MET A 304 -10.42 -10.45 -17.89
CA MET A 304 -9.52 -9.30 -17.71
C MET A 304 -9.03 -8.74 -19.05
N GLU A 305 -9.32 -7.47 -19.29
CA GLU A 305 -8.77 -6.72 -20.43
C GLU A 305 -7.38 -6.18 -20.08
N ARG A 306 -6.32 -6.77 -20.68
CA ARG A 306 -4.95 -6.28 -20.51
C ARG A 306 -4.73 -5.00 -21.32
N LYS A 307 -4.50 -3.89 -20.62
CA LYS A 307 -4.08 -2.63 -21.25
C LYS A 307 -2.55 -2.55 -21.38
N PRO A 308 -2.02 -1.81 -22.37
CA PRO A 308 -0.58 -1.59 -22.49
C PRO A 308 0.01 -0.91 -21.23
N PRO A 309 1.27 -1.21 -20.85
CA PRO A 309 1.90 -0.58 -19.70
C PRO A 309 2.01 0.94 -19.85
N LEU A 310 1.52 1.68 -18.86
CA LEU A 310 1.59 3.15 -18.84
C LEU A 310 3.04 3.67 -18.83
N PHE A 311 3.97 2.92 -18.23
CA PHE A 311 5.37 3.29 -18.21
C PHE A 311 5.98 3.29 -19.62
N ASP A 312 5.70 2.25 -20.40
CA ASP A 312 6.18 2.15 -21.78
C ASP A 312 5.59 3.25 -22.65
N GLN A 313 4.31 3.59 -22.45
CA GLN A 313 3.65 4.70 -23.14
C GLN A 313 4.34 6.04 -22.83
N ARG A 314 4.56 6.37 -21.55
CA ARG A 314 5.26 7.60 -21.15
C ARG A 314 6.70 7.64 -21.64
N PHE A 315 7.38 6.49 -21.66
CA PHE A 315 8.74 6.41 -22.15
C PHE A 315 8.83 6.69 -23.66
N LEU A 316 7.88 6.17 -24.44
CA LEU A 316 7.77 6.47 -25.87
C LEU A 316 7.50 7.96 -26.14
N GLU A 317 6.64 8.59 -25.32
CA GLU A 317 6.38 10.04 -25.38
C GLU A 317 7.64 10.86 -25.11
N LEU A 318 8.41 10.51 -24.07
CA LEU A 318 9.67 11.20 -23.74
C LEU A 318 10.70 11.08 -24.87
N ILE A 319 10.89 9.87 -25.43
CA ILE A 319 11.80 9.67 -26.57
C ILE A 319 11.36 10.43 -27.83
N HIS A 320 10.05 10.50 -28.08
CA HIS A 320 9.54 11.25 -29.24
C HIS A 320 9.74 12.75 -29.08
N ASN A 321 9.53 13.30 -27.89
CA ASN A 321 9.71 14.73 -27.64
C ASN A 321 11.18 15.16 -27.73
N ASP A 322 12.13 14.33 -27.27
CA ASP A 322 13.56 14.61 -27.42
C ASP A 322 13.98 14.70 -28.90
N ARG A 323 13.43 13.83 -29.76
CA ARG A 323 13.70 13.84 -31.21
C ARG A 323 13.11 15.04 -31.95
N VAL A 324 12.05 15.66 -31.42
CA VAL A 324 11.46 16.89 -31.98
C VAL A 324 12.22 18.13 -31.49
N SER A 325 12.89 18.08 -30.35
CA SER A 325 13.73 19.18 -29.85
C SER A 325 15.15 19.23 -30.46
N GLU A 326 15.58 18.16 -31.14
CA GLU A 326 16.86 18.08 -31.87
C GLU A 326 16.74 18.40 -33.38
N GLN A 327 15.55 18.76 -33.87
CA GLN A 327 15.31 19.26 -35.24
C GLN A 327 14.97 20.76 -35.24
#